data_AF-A0A0R2KYS6-F1
#
_entry.id   AF-A0A0R2KYS6-F1
#
_cell.length_a   1.000
_cell.length_b   1.000
_cell.length_c   1.000
_cell.angle_alpha   90.00
_cell.angle_beta   90.00
_cell.angle_gamma   90.00
#
_symmetry.space_group_name_H-M   'P 1'
#
loop_
_entity.id
_entity.type
_entity.pdbx_description
1 polymer ?
#
loop_
_entity_poly.entity_id
_entity_poly.type
_entity_poly.pdbx_seq_one_letter_code
_entity_poly.pdbx_strand_id
1 'polypeptide(L)'
;MNKNEILSIEAAVAFSNEIVERQSKVDYPTYRILWKTSFGLATGNMIRYDKYQNPIINESHDNLDYWDKTYTPEASEDLFAVVRHKVIPYFVSDSGFGLKNMILMNKPDMLLDQLLKLSKVEITEDLKIPNYSSILDFKTLDNSVSLPFITLEAAEIESVASLISKS
;
A
#
# COMPACT_ATOMS: atom_id res chain seq x y z
N MET A 1 -3.67 -14.12 3.30
CA MET A 1 -2.44 -13.33 3.52
C MET A 1 -2.42 -12.79 4.95
N ASN A 2 -1.23 -12.58 5.53
CA ASN A 2 -1.12 -11.95 6.84
C ASN A 2 -1.13 -10.42 6.73
N LYS A 3 -1.37 -9.75 7.87
CA LYS A 3 -1.43 -8.28 7.99
C LYS A 3 -0.24 -7.56 7.37
N ASN A 4 0.98 -8.04 7.65
CA ASN A 4 2.21 -7.38 7.22
C ASN A 4 2.37 -7.47 5.71
N GLU A 5 2.06 -8.63 5.12
CA GLU A 5 2.08 -8.81 3.66
C GLU A 5 1.10 -7.86 2.95
N ILE A 6 -0.11 -7.71 3.49
CA ILE A 6 -1.14 -6.81 2.95
C ILE A 6 -0.67 -5.35 3.01
N LEU A 7 -0.22 -4.90 4.18
CA LEU A 7 0.30 -3.54 4.36
C LEU A 7 1.50 -3.27 3.45
N SER A 8 2.41 -4.22 3.31
CA SER A 8 3.60 -4.01 2.48
C SER A 8 3.29 -3.94 0.99
N ILE A 9 2.36 -4.77 0.47
CA ILE A 9 1.99 -4.69 -0.95
C ILE A 9 1.14 -3.46 -1.25
N GLU A 10 0.22 -3.07 -0.35
CA GLU A 10 -0.49 -1.79 -0.46
C GLU A 10 0.47 -0.61 -0.50
N ALA A 11 1.49 -0.62 0.38
CA ALA A 11 2.50 0.43 0.44
C ALA A 11 3.33 0.47 -0.84
N ALA A 12 3.70 -0.69 -1.38
CA ALA A 12 4.44 -0.76 -2.62
C ALA A 12 3.66 -0.15 -3.80
N VAL A 13 2.36 -0.48 -3.90
CA VAL A 13 1.46 0.13 -4.90
C VAL A 13 1.31 1.63 -4.66
N ALA A 14 1.11 2.07 -3.42
CA ALA A 14 0.99 3.48 -3.07
C ALA A 14 2.24 4.29 -3.46
N PHE A 15 3.43 3.80 -3.11
CA PHE A 15 4.68 4.46 -3.47
C PHE A 15 4.96 4.43 -4.98
N SER A 16 4.54 3.39 -5.70
CA SER A 16 4.63 3.41 -7.16
C SER A 16 3.71 4.47 -7.79
N ASN A 17 2.51 4.66 -7.24
CA ASN A 17 1.57 5.69 -7.69
C ASN A 17 2.10 7.09 -7.39
N GLU A 18 2.70 7.29 -6.21
CA GLU A 18 3.32 8.57 -5.81
C GLU A 18 4.36 9.05 -6.85
N ILE A 19 5.14 8.13 -7.42
CA ILE A 19 6.14 8.46 -8.44
C ILE A 19 5.47 8.97 -9.71
N VAL A 20 4.38 8.34 -10.13
CA VAL A 20 3.58 8.76 -11.29
C VAL A 20 2.96 10.13 -11.03
N GLU A 21 2.29 10.29 -9.88
CA GLU A 21 1.57 11.51 -9.51
C GLU A 21 2.49 12.74 -9.38
N ARG A 22 3.75 12.55 -8.96
CA ARG A 22 4.75 13.64 -8.91
C ARG A 22 5.29 14.05 -10.28
N GLN A 23 5.11 13.21 -11.30
CA GLN A 23 5.69 13.41 -12.63
C GLN A 23 4.62 13.89 -13.61
N SER A 24 4.28 15.17 -13.54
CA SER A 24 3.22 15.82 -14.35
C SER A 24 3.40 15.76 -15.87
N LYS A 25 4.53 15.25 -16.37
CA LYS A 25 4.89 15.21 -17.79
C LYS A 25 4.69 13.85 -18.46
N VAL A 26 4.34 12.80 -17.71
CA VAL A 26 4.13 11.46 -18.28
C VAL A 26 2.81 10.88 -17.80
N ASP A 27 1.96 10.49 -18.75
CA ASP A 27 0.66 9.89 -18.48
C ASP A 27 0.80 8.38 -18.29
N TYR A 28 1.20 7.98 -17.09
CA TYR A 28 1.17 6.57 -16.68
C TYR A 28 -0.07 6.31 -15.82
N PRO A 29 -0.68 5.11 -15.91
CA PRO A 29 -1.77 4.77 -15.02
C PRO A 29 -1.27 4.63 -13.58
N THR A 30 -2.14 4.99 -12.64
CA THR A 30 -1.98 4.60 -11.23
C THR A 30 -2.90 3.43 -10.93
N TYR A 31 -2.56 2.63 -9.93
CA TYR A 31 -3.25 1.37 -9.65
C TYR A 31 -3.81 1.29 -8.23
N ARG A 32 -4.86 0.51 -8.06
CA ARG A 32 -5.31 -0.03 -6.77
C ARG A 32 -5.32 -1.55 -6.84
N ILE A 33 -5.27 -2.18 -5.67
CA ILE A 33 -5.26 -3.64 -5.57
C ILE A 33 -6.69 -4.18 -5.66
N LEU A 34 -6.84 -5.24 -6.44
CA LEU A 34 -7.98 -6.12 -6.36
C LEU A 34 -7.58 -7.35 -5.55
N TRP A 35 -8.25 -7.57 -4.44
CA TRP A 35 -8.05 -8.68 -3.52
C TRP A 35 -8.89 -9.88 -3.95
N LYS A 36 -8.35 -11.07 -3.75
CA LYS A 36 -9.13 -12.30 -3.71
C LYS A 36 -9.55 -12.55 -2.26
N THR A 37 -10.84 -12.66 -2.01
CA THR A 37 -11.43 -12.98 -0.70
C THR A 37 -12.39 -14.17 -0.84
N SER A 38 -12.85 -14.72 0.28
CA SER A 38 -13.88 -15.77 0.29
C SER A 38 -15.22 -15.30 -0.28
N PHE A 39 -15.50 -13.99 -0.24
CA PHE A 39 -16.68 -13.36 -0.83
C PHE A 39 -16.53 -13.06 -2.34
N GLY A 40 -15.37 -13.36 -2.93
CA GLY A 40 -15.05 -13.07 -4.31
C GLY A 40 -13.96 -12.01 -4.46
N LEU A 41 -13.99 -11.26 -5.56
CA LEU A 41 -13.01 -10.19 -5.80
C LEU A 41 -13.46 -8.92 -5.07
N ALA A 42 -12.56 -8.27 -4.35
CA ALA A 42 -12.88 -7.08 -3.56
C ALA A 42 -11.80 -6.00 -3.64
N THR A 43 -12.22 -4.75 -3.43
CA THR A 43 -11.33 -3.62 -3.17
C THR A 43 -11.46 -3.19 -1.72
N GLY A 44 -10.41 -2.56 -1.19
CA GLY A 44 -10.36 -2.01 0.16
C GLY A 44 -8.92 -1.60 0.46
N ASN A 45 -8.73 -0.74 1.45
CA ASN A 45 -7.41 -0.25 1.84
C ASN A 45 -7.19 -0.42 3.35
N MET A 46 -6.08 -1.02 3.73
CA MET A 46 -5.68 -1.14 5.12
C MET A 46 -4.83 0.05 5.58
N ILE A 47 -3.96 0.59 4.72
CA ILE A 47 -3.13 1.75 5.04
C ILE A 47 -4.01 2.97 5.33
N ARG A 48 -3.78 3.57 6.51
CA ARG A 48 -4.38 4.84 6.91
C ARG A 48 -3.38 5.96 6.70
N TYR A 49 -3.87 7.14 6.35
CA TYR A 49 -3.07 8.30 6.01
C TYR A 49 -3.46 9.47 6.92
N ASP A 50 -2.47 10.25 7.34
CA ASP A 50 -2.72 11.53 8.00
C ASP A 50 -3.24 12.59 7.01
N LYS A 51 -3.50 13.80 7.52
CA LYS A 51 -3.92 14.95 6.70
C LYS A 51 -2.90 15.38 5.62
N TYR A 52 -1.66 14.91 5.69
CA TYR A 52 -0.58 15.18 4.75
C TYR A 52 -0.30 14.00 3.83
N GLN A 53 -1.16 12.98 3.81
CA GLN A 53 -1.01 11.76 3.02
C GLN A 53 0.22 10.92 3.40
N ASN A 54 0.64 10.98 4.67
CA ASN A 54 1.67 10.10 5.21
C ASN A 54 1.03 8.85 5.85
N PRO A 55 1.47 7.64 5.45
CA PRO A 55 1.09 6.41 6.14
C PRO A 55 1.26 6.46 7.65
N ILE A 56 0.21 6.07 8.39
CA ILE A 56 0.18 6.02 9.85
C ILE A 56 0.74 4.66 10.32
N ILE A 57 1.67 4.69 11.28
CA ILE A 57 2.28 3.52 11.93
C ILE A 57 1.65 3.23 13.30
N ASN A 58 1.18 4.23 14.02
CA ASN A 58 0.53 4.01 15.29
C ASN A 58 -0.62 4.99 15.48
N GLU A 59 -1.78 4.44 15.77
CA GLU A 59 -2.94 5.17 16.23
C GLU A 59 -3.11 4.93 17.73
N SER A 60 -3.22 6.00 18.49
CA SER A 60 -3.40 5.93 19.93
C SER A 60 -4.38 7.01 20.38
N HIS A 61 -5.05 6.74 21.47
CA HIS A 61 -5.99 7.68 22.07
C HIS A 61 -5.97 7.54 23.59
N ASP A 62 -6.36 8.61 24.26
CA ASP A 62 -6.78 8.57 25.64
C ASP A 62 -8.22 9.13 25.76
N ASN A 63 -8.63 9.47 26.98
CA ASN A 63 -9.98 9.99 27.22
C ASN A 63 -10.20 11.40 26.65
N LEU A 64 -9.14 12.10 26.23
CA LEU A 64 -9.15 13.51 25.86
C LEU A 64 -8.75 13.73 24.41
N ASP A 65 -7.81 12.95 23.88
CA ASP A 65 -7.22 13.18 22.57
C ASP A 65 -6.98 11.89 21.77
N TYR A 66 -6.83 12.08 20.46
CA TYR A 66 -6.42 11.08 19.49
C TYR A 66 -5.13 11.57 18.81
N TRP A 67 -4.14 10.70 18.69
CA TRP A 67 -2.89 11.04 18.02
C TRP A 67 -2.39 9.91 17.13
N ASP A 68 -1.81 10.35 16.02
CA ASP A 68 -1.19 9.49 15.01
C ASP A 68 0.32 9.68 15.02
N LYS A 69 1.03 8.56 14.95
CA LYS A 69 2.44 8.52 14.58
C LYS A 69 2.54 8.03 13.14
N THR A 70 3.08 8.86 12.27
CA THR A 70 3.30 8.53 10.86
C THR A 70 4.67 7.92 10.62
N TYR A 71 4.82 7.29 9.47
CA TYR A 71 6.10 6.74 9.01
C TYR A 71 7.12 7.85 8.78
N THR A 72 8.41 7.52 8.92
CA THR A 72 9.50 8.47 8.66
C THR A 72 10.28 8.01 7.43
N PRO A 73 10.20 8.71 6.28
CA PRO A 73 10.80 8.25 5.03
C PRO A 73 12.32 8.03 5.09
N GLU A 74 13.02 8.73 5.99
CA GLU A 74 14.48 8.77 6.07
C GLU A 74 15.08 7.61 6.86
N ALA A 75 14.33 7.08 7.83
CA ALA A 75 14.78 6.04 8.74
C ALA A 75 13.99 4.76 8.45
N SER A 76 14.66 3.69 8.00
CA SER A 76 14.04 2.38 7.71
C SER A 76 13.64 1.60 8.99
N GLU A 77 13.09 2.31 9.98
CA GLU A 77 12.69 1.78 11.28
C GLU A 77 11.26 1.24 11.28
N ASP A 78 10.49 1.53 10.23
CA ASP A 78 9.11 1.11 10.09
C ASP A 78 8.85 0.40 8.75
N LEU A 79 7.80 -0.42 8.72
CA LEU A 79 7.43 -1.25 7.57
C LEU A 79 7.29 -0.43 6.28
N PHE A 80 6.71 0.77 6.35
CA PHE A 80 6.49 1.59 5.16
C PHE A 80 7.79 2.22 4.66
N ALA A 81 8.66 2.71 5.55
CA ALA A 81 9.97 3.22 5.19
C ALA A 81 10.83 2.13 4.52
N VAL A 82 10.81 0.90 5.03
CA VAL A 82 11.52 -0.24 4.42
C VAL A 82 11.01 -0.52 3.00
N VAL A 83 9.69 -0.59 2.80
CA VAL A 83 9.10 -0.80 1.47
C VAL A 83 9.45 0.35 0.54
N ARG A 84 9.36 1.59 1.03
CA ARG A 84 9.71 2.79 0.26
C ARG A 84 11.14 2.75 -0.25
N HIS A 85 12.09 2.37 0.59
CA HIS A 85 13.51 2.26 0.25
C HIS A 85 13.80 1.16 -0.77
N LYS A 86 12.88 0.22 -0.98
CA LYS A 86 12.94 -0.77 -2.07
C LYS A 86 12.28 -0.27 -3.34
N VAL A 87 11.12 0.38 -3.23
CA VAL A 87 10.29 0.78 -4.37
C VAL A 87 10.82 2.03 -5.06
N ILE A 88 11.11 3.10 -4.33
CA ILE A 88 11.53 4.37 -4.94
C ILE A 88 12.81 4.19 -5.78
N PRO A 89 13.90 3.58 -5.26
CA PRO A 89 15.11 3.39 -6.05
C PRO A 89 14.95 2.41 -7.21
N TYR A 90 13.86 1.65 -7.29
CA TYR A 90 13.59 0.79 -8.44
C TYR A 90 13.10 1.61 -9.65
N PHE A 91 12.36 2.70 -9.40
CA PHE A 91 11.73 3.53 -10.44
C PHE A 91 12.38 4.91 -10.61
N VAL A 92 13.16 5.36 -9.63
CA VAL A 92 13.90 6.61 -9.65
C VAL A 92 15.39 6.32 -9.64
N SER A 93 16.16 7.04 -10.45
CA SER A 93 17.62 6.94 -10.47
C SER A 93 18.24 7.46 -9.18
N ASP A 94 19.43 7.00 -8.83
CA ASP A 94 20.12 7.38 -7.58
C ASP A 94 20.43 8.88 -7.49
N SER A 95 20.47 9.59 -8.63
CA SER A 95 20.59 11.05 -8.66
C SER A 95 19.30 11.78 -8.24
N GLY A 96 18.17 11.07 -8.08
CA GLY A 96 16.86 11.65 -7.78
C GLY A 96 16.16 12.35 -8.95
N PHE A 97 16.85 12.54 -10.09
CA PHE A 97 16.36 13.35 -11.20
C PHE A 97 15.86 12.56 -12.42
N GLY A 98 16.18 11.26 -12.51
CA GLY A 98 15.81 10.40 -13.63
C GLY A 98 14.77 9.35 -13.24
N LEU A 99 13.88 9.04 -14.18
CA LEU A 99 12.98 7.89 -14.08
C LEU A 99 13.61 6.68 -14.77
N LYS A 100 13.44 5.49 -14.20
CA LYS A 100 13.84 4.21 -14.79
C LYS A 100 12.72 3.20 -14.59
N ASN A 101 12.68 2.15 -15.43
CA ASN A 101 11.69 1.06 -15.35
C ASN A 101 10.20 1.49 -15.44
N MET A 102 9.89 2.76 -15.70
CA MET A 102 8.51 3.26 -15.77
C MET A 102 7.66 2.62 -16.86
N ILE A 103 8.29 2.00 -17.86
CA ILE A 103 7.58 1.20 -18.87
C ILE A 103 6.72 0.08 -18.25
N LEU A 104 7.06 -0.37 -17.03
CA LEU A 104 6.26 -1.34 -16.28
C LEU A 104 4.89 -0.79 -15.86
N MET A 105 4.74 0.53 -15.72
CA MET A 105 3.42 1.10 -15.41
C MET A 105 2.38 0.80 -16.50
N ASN A 106 2.80 0.50 -17.73
CA ASN A 106 1.90 0.08 -18.82
C ASN A 106 1.76 -1.45 -18.94
N LYS A 107 2.33 -2.20 -18.00
CA LYS A 107 2.35 -3.68 -17.98
C LYS A 107 1.92 -4.18 -16.60
N PRO A 108 0.61 -4.13 -16.26
CA PRO A 108 0.12 -4.34 -14.90
C PRO A 108 0.45 -5.72 -14.32
N ASP A 109 0.53 -6.75 -15.15
CA ASP A 109 0.96 -8.09 -14.78
C ASP A 109 2.43 -8.11 -14.31
N MET A 110 3.34 -7.56 -15.14
CA MET A 110 4.77 -7.47 -14.80
C MET A 110 5.02 -6.51 -13.63
N LEU A 111 4.24 -5.44 -13.54
CA LEU A 111 4.28 -4.50 -12.44
C LEU A 111 3.89 -5.19 -11.13
N LEU A 112 2.79 -5.94 -11.11
CA LEU A 112 2.34 -6.67 -9.93
C LEU A 112 3.41 -7.65 -9.44
N ASP A 113 3.97 -8.46 -10.35
CA ASP A 113 5.05 -9.40 -10.02
C ASP A 113 6.25 -8.69 -9.39
N GLN A 114 6.59 -7.51 -9.88
CA GLN A 114 7.70 -6.74 -9.37
C GLN A 114 7.37 -6.10 -8.02
N LEU A 115 6.18 -5.54 -7.85
CA LEU A 115 5.75 -4.95 -6.57
C LEU A 115 5.63 -6.01 -5.47
N LEU A 116 5.19 -7.23 -5.78
CA LEU A 116 5.18 -8.37 -4.86
C LEU A 116 6.60 -8.79 -4.41
N LYS A 117 7.62 -8.56 -5.25
CA LYS A 117 9.02 -8.80 -4.85
C LYS A 117 9.54 -7.67 -3.97
N LEU A 118 9.28 -6.43 -4.35
CA LEU A 118 9.74 -5.23 -3.64
C LEU A 118 9.04 -5.05 -2.28
N SER A 119 7.81 -5.56 -2.13
CA SER A 119 7.04 -5.50 -0.89
C SER A 119 7.50 -6.53 0.16
N LYS A 120 8.37 -7.48 -0.15
CA LYS A 120 8.84 -8.45 0.84
C LYS A 120 9.65 -7.74 1.91
N VAL A 121 9.21 -7.83 3.17
CA VAL A 121 9.90 -7.27 4.33
C VAL A 121 10.19 -8.40 5.33
N GLU A 122 11.42 -8.47 5.80
CA GLU A 122 11.79 -9.32 6.92
C GLU A 122 11.35 -8.64 8.21
N ILE A 123 10.52 -9.34 9.00
CA ILE A 123 9.97 -8.79 10.23
C ILE A 123 10.92 -9.10 11.37
N THR A 124 11.52 -8.07 11.95
CA THR A 124 12.39 -8.14 13.12
C THR A 124 11.67 -7.55 14.34
N GLU A 125 12.21 -7.80 15.54
CA GLU A 125 11.63 -7.28 16.79
C GLU A 125 11.63 -5.75 16.85
N ASP A 126 12.63 -5.10 16.26
CA ASP A 126 12.78 -3.64 16.25
C ASP A 126 11.96 -2.93 15.17
N LEU A 127 11.40 -3.69 14.20
CA LEU A 127 10.65 -3.11 13.09
C LEU A 127 9.28 -2.65 13.55
N LYS A 128 9.01 -1.35 13.43
CA LYS A 128 7.71 -0.77 13.76
C LYS A 128 6.69 -1.15 12.68
N ILE A 129 5.62 -1.82 13.09
CA ILE A 129 4.50 -2.22 12.23
C ILE A 129 3.25 -1.42 12.63
N PRO A 130 2.40 -1.01 11.67
CA PRO A 130 1.07 -0.47 11.95
C PRO A 130 0.31 -1.21 13.05
N ASN A 131 -0.29 -0.52 14.01
CA ASN A 131 -1.05 -1.16 15.10
C ASN A 131 -2.54 -1.40 14.79
N TYR A 132 -3.08 -0.83 13.71
CA TYR A 132 -4.47 -1.06 13.29
C TYR A 132 -4.67 -2.36 12.50
N SER A 133 -5.89 -2.87 12.48
CA SER A 133 -6.25 -4.16 11.86
C SER A 133 -7.59 -4.13 11.10
N SER A 134 -7.96 -2.97 10.57
CA SER A 134 -9.20 -2.79 9.80
C SER A 134 -8.90 -2.42 8.36
N ILE A 135 -9.75 -2.90 7.46
CA ILE A 135 -9.77 -2.54 6.05
C ILE A 135 -10.90 -1.54 5.85
N LEU A 136 -10.58 -0.39 5.26
CA LEU A 136 -11.52 0.67 4.94
C LEU A 136 -12.05 0.51 3.51
N ASP A 137 -13.24 1.06 3.27
CA ASP A 137 -13.91 1.09 1.97
C ASP A 137 -13.99 -0.29 1.30
N PHE A 138 -14.30 -1.32 2.11
CA PHE A 138 -14.37 -2.69 1.62
C PHE A 138 -15.58 -2.88 0.73
N LYS A 139 -15.32 -3.30 -0.51
CA LYS A 139 -16.35 -3.45 -1.52
C LYS A 139 -16.05 -4.62 -2.45
N THR A 140 -17.00 -5.55 -2.57
CA THR A 140 -16.89 -6.63 -3.56
C THR A 140 -17.16 -6.09 -4.98
N LEU A 141 -16.53 -6.69 -5.98
CA LEU A 141 -16.59 -6.25 -7.37
C LEU A 141 -18.00 -6.37 -7.96
N ASP A 142 -18.78 -7.34 -7.49
CA ASP A 142 -20.19 -7.53 -7.82
C ASP A 142 -21.13 -6.56 -7.06
N ASN A 143 -20.59 -5.74 -6.15
CA ASN A 143 -21.30 -4.82 -5.25
C ASN A 143 -22.26 -5.51 -4.26
N SER A 144 -22.16 -6.81 -4.04
CA SER A 144 -23.00 -7.52 -3.06
C SER A 144 -22.69 -7.12 -1.60
N VAL A 145 -21.44 -6.75 -1.33
CA VAL A 145 -21.00 -6.24 -0.03
C VAL A 145 -20.32 -4.88 -0.23
N SER A 146 -20.76 -3.89 0.54
CA SER A 146 -20.17 -2.55 0.59
C SER A 146 -20.21 -2.04 2.03
N LEU A 147 -19.04 -2.00 2.68
CA LEU A 147 -18.90 -1.64 4.08
C LEU A 147 -17.89 -0.51 4.22
N PRO A 148 -18.14 0.51 5.08
CA PRO A 148 -17.19 1.59 5.31
C PRO A 148 -15.90 1.08 5.96
N PHE A 149 -16.01 0.01 6.76
CA PHE A 149 -14.87 -0.73 7.28
C PHE A 149 -15.25 -2.18 7.58
N ILE A 150 -14.24 -3.05 7.64
CA ILE A 150 -14.33 -4.43 8.12
C ILE A 150 -13.03 -4.79 8.86
N THR A 151 -13.08 -5.72 9.82
CA THR A 151 -11.85 -6.23 10.42
C THR A 151 -11.07 -7.07 9.40
N LEU A 152 -9.73 -7.09 9.50
CA LEU A 152 -8.90 -7.89 8.61
C LEU A 152 -9.29 -9.38 8.64
N GLU A 153 -9.63 -9.90 9.82
CA GLU A 153 -10.08 -11.29 9.98
C GLU A 153 -11.37 -11.55 9.19
N ALA A 154 -12.37 -10.68 9.32
CA ALA A 154 -13.65 -10.83 8.63
C ALA A 154 -13.57 -10.53 7.12
N ALA A 155 -12.54 -9.82 6.65
CA ALA A 155 -12.34 -9.58 5.22
C ALA A 155 -11.86 -10.83 4.46
N GLU A 156 -11.31 -11.83 5.16
CA GLU A 156 -10.86 -13.11 4.62
C GLU A 156 -10.02 -12.96 3.33
N ILE A 157 -9.03 -12.05 3.35
CA ILE A 157 -8.13 -11.83 2.20
C ILE A 157 -7.21 -13.03 2.01
N GLU A 158 -7.37 -13.71 0.87
CA GLU A 158 -6.60 -14.87 0.48
C GLU A 158 -5.29 -14.47 -0.20
N SER A 159 -5.37 -13.62 -1.23
CA SER A 159 -4.24 -13.20 -2.07
C SER A 159 -4.50 -11.88 -2.79
N VAL A 160 -3.46 -11.32 -3.42
CA VAL A 160 -3.64 -10.32 -4.47
C VAL A 160 -4.18 -11.01 -5.72
N ALA A 161 -5.26 -10.49 -6.30
CA ALA A 161 -5.83 -11.00 -7.55
C ALA A 161 -5.31 -10.24 -8.77
N SER A 162 -5.26 -8.90 -8.69
CA SER A 162 -4.85 -8.05 -9.81
C SER A 162 -4.52 -6.62 -9.37
N LEU A 163 -3.95 -5.84 -10.30
CA LEU A 163 -3.94 -4.39 -10.26
C LEU A 163 -5.01 -3.85 -11.20
N ILE A 164 -5.84 -2.92 -10.73
CA ILE A 164 -6.83 -2.23 -11.54
C ILE A 164 -6.51 -0.74 -11.57
N SER A 165 -6.60 -0.13 -12.76
CA SER A 165 -6.30 1.30 -12.91
C SER A 165 -7.23 2.12 -12.03
N LYS A 166 -6.68 3.14 -11.38
CA LYS A 166 -7.47 4.26 -10.87
C LYS A 166 -7.88 5.06 -12.10
N SER A 167 -9.17 5.24 -12.27
CA SER A 167 -9.80 6.09 -13.29
C SER A 167 -9.76 7.55 -12.88
#